data_AF-A0A7G3ZL11-F1
#
_entry.id   AF-A0A7G3ZL11-F1
#
_cell.length_a   1.000
_cell.length_b   1.000
_cell.length_c   1.000
_cell.angle_alpha   90.00
_cell.angle_beta   90.00
_cell.angle_gamma   90.00
#
_symmetry.space_group_name_H-M   'P 1'
#
loop_
_entity.id
_entity.type
_entity.pdbx_description
1 polymer ?
#
loop_
_entity_poly.entity_id
_entity_poly.type
_entity_poly.pdbx_seq_one_letter_code
_entity_poly.pdbx_strand_id
1 'polypeptide(L)'
;MKPCRIYSTCNVRGVPRNPLKHRIGPKQGLPLSVPSPSHIVHPFYTPSTTEEIIACSTETLPALLDGKQIMPSLLNEKPAGSYHLEMSSLRFKCVRGVANWLEDFSAFAGSSSELDYRVLNQQMTGLLLKPSKLSRMKHPLISTLKELFAVEKSQQINPATLNAIVEQFISDRDLGVFSEDIYLYLLQHHVNSTDKILTIIESIKLHLATDIDQLKVIEELVLHLLVSLERNKLPITEKLVTSFDGLLDAINKRFHVQNCTTHFQPLVCEEILEYYIKIGNLNESKRIISGLIARKFLPAESTIVNYLKAINDQLNLDKTPKGYLRAFALVSDFRPAVERARNPLTFTYLIPLCRHMSEVTSLLTMIKNCENAKEILDVNLIPFIHKITHIKNGPSMRSANLCSLYRMASAFYGDKLPDKYSKAFLLSFADLKNYVMMATIMKKDIIAISSDFFKTILSKLEKKQLKNIPSSIEGCDLFKVDLFTSCMLPFYFSLPLKAKLQLISQMKTKLILVTVLKAELAQTENLELDVIRKILVHGLSNDLLSDVPASVWDKFTADTELNSVLRESEKVTAQKQSKKTI
;
A
#
# COMPACT_ATOMS: atom_id res chain seq x y z
N MET A 1 -23.36 45.53 -26.49
CA MET A 1 -22.82 44.19 -26.81
C MET A 1 -23.46 43.17 -25.89
N LYS A 2 -24.14 42.16 -26.46
CA LYS A 2 -24.92 41.14 -25.72
C LYS A 2 -23.98 40.03 -25.18
N PRO A 3 -24.32 39.39 -24.06
CA PRO A 3 -23.54 38.28 -23.50
C PRO A 3 -23.76 37.00 -24.32
N CYS A 4 -22.67 36.35 -24.74
CA CYS A 4 -22.74 35.03 -25.37
C CYS A 4 -23.04 33.96 -24.33
N ARG A 5 -24.19 33.31 -24.51
CA ARG A 5 -24.65 32.12 -23.78
C ARG A 5 -23.75 30.92 -24.08
N ILE A 6 -23.37 30.18 -23.03
CA ILE A 6 -22.78 28.84 -23.14
C ILE A 6 -23.94 27.88 -23.41
N TYR A 7 -23.97 27.29 -24.62
CA TYR A 7 -24.87 26.18 -24.92
C TYR A 7 -24.12 24.86 -24.74
N SER A 8 -24.69 24.03 -23.87
CA SER A 8 -24.63 22.57 -23.93
C SER A 8 -25.33 22.10 -25.21
N THR A 9 -24.69 21.22 -25.99
CA THR A 9 -25.33 20.07 -26.66
C THR A 9 -24.26 19.18 -27.28
N CYS A 10 -24.38 17.88 -27.03
CA CYS A 10 -23.67 16.81 -27.71
C CYS A 10 -23.94 16.77 -29.23
N ASN A 11 -23.02 16.10 -29.93
CA ASN A 11 -23.12 15.47 -31.25
C ASN A 11 -22.72 16.26 -32.53
N VAL A 12 -21.47 15.97 -32.94
CA VAL A 12 -20.98 15.68 -34.30
C VAL A 12 -20.51 16.83 -35.21
N ARG A 13 -19.23 16.71 -35.60
CA ARG A 13 -18.47 17.28 -36.74
C ARG A 13 -18.10 18.76 -36.71
N GLY A 14 -16.80 19.00 -36.50
CA GLY A 14 -16.12 20.20 -36.96
C GLY A 14 -15.21 20.88 -35.94
N VAL A 15 -14.21 20.18 -35.39
CA VAL A 15 -13.09 20.91 -34.76
C VAL A 15 -12.22 21.46 -35.92
N PRO A 16 -12.08 22.78 -36.09
CA PRO A 16 -11.24 23.34 -37.13
C PRO A 16 -9.81 22.87 -36.93
N ARG A 17 -9.23 22.25 -37.97
CA ARG A 17 -7.82 21.83 -37.97
C ARG A 17 -6.95 23.08 -38.13
N ASN A 18 -6.05 23.31 -37.18
CA ASN A 18 -5.04 24.36 -37.29
C ASN A 18 -4.08 24.05 -38.48
N PRO A 19 -3.91 24.95 -39.45
CA PRO A 19 -3.03 24.76 -40.61
C PRO A 19 -1.53 24.86 -40.28
N LEU A 20 -1.13 25.25 -39.06
CA LEU A 20 0.26 25.34 -38.63
C LEU A 20 0.86 24.00 -38.17
N LYS A 21 0.60 22.95 -38.95
CA LYS A 21 1.15 21.59 -38.73
C LYS A 21 2.64 21.58 -39.09
N HIS A 22 3.50 22.07 -38.19
CA HIS A 22 4.93 21.86 -38.32
C HIS A 22 5.24 20.36 -38.23
N ARG A 23 5.75 19.81 -39.34
CA ARG A 23 6.43 18.52 -39.41
C ARG A 23 7.68 18.56 -38.53
N ILE A 24 7.53 18.30 -37.24
CA ILE A 24 8.65 17.81 -36.43
C ILE A 24 8.63 16.30 -36.59
N GLY A 25 9.44 15.83 -37.55
CA GLY A 25 9.65 14.40 -37.76
C GLY A 25 10.30 13.76 -36.52
N PRO A 26 9.93 12.52 -36.15
CA PRO A 26 10.60 11.82 -35.07
C PRO A 26 11.97 11.37 -35.58
N LYS A 27 13.05 12.03 -35.15
CA LYS A 27 14.38 11.42 -35.23
C LYS A 27 14.50 10.39 -34.11
N GLN A 28 14.46 9.13 -34.54
CA GLN A 28 15.06 7.93 -33.94
C GLN A 28 14.52 7.43 -32.59
N GLY A 29 13.98 6.20 -32.61
CA GLY A 29 13.88 5.31 -31.44
C GLY A 29 12.51 4.67 -31.23
N LEU A 30 12.10 3.75 -32.13
CA LEU A 30 10.94 2.83 -32.04
C LEU A 30 9.53 3.47 -31.83
N PRO A 31 8.46 2.94 -32.46
CA PRO A 31 7.12 3.33 -32.06
C PRO A 31 6.90 2.79 -30.65
N LEU A 32 6.79 3.68 -29.65
CA LEU A 32 6.18 3.36 -28.36
C LEU A 32 4.78 2.81 -28.64
N SER A 33 4.69 1.48 -28.69
CA SER A 33 3.42 0.77 -28.78
C SER A 33 2.75 0.92 -27.42
N VAL A 34 1.77 1.81 -27.33
CA VAL A 34 0.95 1.91 -26.11
C VAL A 34 0.22 0.57 -25.95
N PRO A 35 0.32 -0.10 -24.79
CA PRO A 35 -0.39 -1.34 -24.55
C PRO A 35 -1.90 -1.12 -24.67
N SER A 36 -2.59 -2.10 -25.26
CA SER A 36 -4.05 -2.17 -25.24
C SER A 36 -4.55 -2.20 -23.79
N PRO A 37 -5.70 -1.59 -23.46
CA PRO A 37 -6.31 -1.72 -22.13
C PRO A 37 -6.45 -3.17 -21.64
N SER A 38 -6.77 -4.10 -22.53
CA SER A 38 -6.88 -5.53 -22.23
C SER A 38 -5.57 -6.20 -21.81
N HIS A 39 -4.42 -5.57 -22.07
CA HIS A 39 -3.09 -6.10 -21.73
C HIS A 39 -2.54 -5.52 -20.42
N ILE A 40 -3.28 -4.61 -19.78
CA ILE A 40 -2.86 -4.00 -18.52
C ILE A 40 -3.28 -4.90 -17.36
N VAL A 41 -2.34 -5.18 -16.48
CA VAL A 41 -2.55 -6.07 -15.32
C VAL A 41 -2.52 -5.30 -13.99
N HIS A 42 -2.82 -4.00 -14.05
CA HIS A 42 -2.80 -3.14 -12.87
C HIS A 42 -4.17 -3.19 -12.14
N PRO A 43 -4.24 -3.73 -10.90
CA PRO A 43 -5.53 -4.09 -10.30
C PRO A 43 -6.40 -2.90 -9.86
N PHE A 44 -5.82 -1.73 -9.60
CA PHE A 44 -6.57 -0.60 -9.06
C PHE A 44 -6.37 0.72 -9.81
N TYR A 45 -5.64 0.77 -10.91
CA TYR A 45 -5.44 2.03 -11.63
C TYR A 45 -6.67 2.31 -12.47
N THR A 46 -7.20 3.53 -12.35
CA THR A 46 -8.23 4.05 -13.25
C THR A 46 -7.88 5.51 -13.53
N PRO A 47 -7.80 5.93 -14.80
CA PRO A 47 -7.54 7.32 -15.14
C PRO A 47 -8.50 8.24 -14.41
N SER A 48 -7.97 9.28 -13.75
CA SER A 48 -8.82 10.29 -13.11
C SER A 48 -9.31 11.32 -14.14
N THR A 49 -10.46 11.94 -13.91
CA THR A 49 -10.98 13.00 -14.81
C THR A 49 -9.95 14.11 -15.07
N THR A 50 -9.18 14.51 -14.05
CA THR A 50 -8.11 15.49 -14.21
C THR A 50 -7.01 14.99 -15.15
N GLU A 51 -6.61 13.73 -15.01
CA GLU A 51 -5.59 13.10 -15.85
C GLU A 51 -6.07 12.94 -17.30
N GLU A 52 -7.33 12.56 -17.49
CA GLU A 52 -7.98 12.50 -18.80
C GLU A 52 -8.01 13.88 -19.47
N ILE A 53 -8.40 14.94 -18.74
CA ILE A 53 -8.41 16.31 -19.27
C ILE A 53 -7.00 16.76 -19.63
N ILE A 54 -5.99 16.49 -18.79
CA ILE A 54 -4.60 16.83 -19.08
C ILE A 54 -4.13 16.08 -20.33
N ALA A 55 -4.37 14.78 -20.42
CA ALA A 55 -3.97 13.99 -21.59
C ALA A 55 -4.69 14.43 -22.87
N CYS A 56 -5.98 14.80 -22.78
CA CYS A 56 -6.75 15.26 -23.92
C CYS A 56 -6.45 16.71 -24.33
N SER A 57 -5.94 17.54 -23.42
CA SER A 57 -5.54 18.94 -23.70
C SER A 57 -4.08 19.09 -24.12
N THR A 58 -3.27 18.05 -23.96
CA THR A 58 -1.85 18.06 -24.35
C THR A 58 -1.70 17.78 -25.84
N GLU A 59 -1.35 18.81 -26.61
CA GLU A 59 -1.26 18.71 -28.08
C GLU A 59 -0.14 17.79 -28.57
N THR A 60 1.01 17.79 -27.89
CA THR A 60 2.20 17.03 -28.30
C THR A 60 2.51 15.91 -27.31
N LEU A 61 2.56 14.67 -27.83
CA LEU A 61 2.86 13.46 -27.04
C LEU A 61 2.06 13.35 -25.74
N PRO A 62 0.71 13.41 -25.80
CA PRO A 62 -0.10 13.28 -24.61
C PRO A 62 0.15 11.95 -23.90
N ALA A 63 0.01 11.93 -22.58
CA ALA A 63 0.35 10.78 -21.77
C ALA A 63 -0.52 10.66 -20.52
N LEU A 64 -0.72 9.42 -20.09
CA LEU A 64 -1.26 9.09 -18.77
C LEU A 64 -0.10 8.78 -17.82
N LEU A 65 -0.27 8.95 -16.50
CA LEU A 65 0.77 8.73 -15.49
C LEU A 65 2.06 9.53 -15.75
N ASP A 66 1.93 10.76 -16.25
CA ASP A 66 3.04 11.61 -16.76
C ASP A 66 3.90 10.92 -17.84
N GLY A 67 3.40 9.85 -18.47
CA GLY A 67 4.16 9.01 -19.40
C GLY A 67 5.31 8.25 -18.74
N LYS A 68 5.24 7.96 -17.44
CA LYS A 68 6.25 7.17 -16.71
C LYS A 68 6.11 5.68 -17.04
N GLN A 69 7.23 4.96 -17.03
CA GLN A 69 7.29 3.49 -17.21
C GLN A 69 6.95 2.78 -15.90
N ILE A 70 5.66 2.78 -15.57
CA ILE A 70 5.14 2.22 -14.33
C ILE A 70 3.90 1.35 -14.52
N MET A 71 3.39 1.24 -15.75
CA MET A 71 2.18 0.47 -16.05
C MET A 71 2.57 -1.00 -16.35
N PRO A 72 2.25 -1.97 -15.47
CA PRO A 72 2.51 -3.37 -15.75
C PRO A 72 1.61 -3.85 -16.89
N SER A 73 2.23 -4.30 -17.98
CA SER A 73 1.52 -4.64 -19.23
C SER A 73 2.11 -5.89 -19.88
N LEU A 74 1.24 -6.70 -20.50
CA LEU A 74 1.62 -7.82 -21.35
C LEU A 74 1.90 -7.31 -22.78
N LEU A 75 3.16 -7.33 -23.19
CA LEU A 75 3.54 -6.97 -24.56
C LEU A 75 3.87 -8.21 -25.37
N ASN A 76 3.54 -8.18 -26.65
CA ASN A 76 3.86 -9.24 -27.59
C ASN A 76 5.23 -8.98 -28.22
N GLU A 77 6.19 -9.88 -27.99
CA GLU A 77 7.47 -9.92 -28.69
C GLU A 77 7.26 -10.37 -30.14
N LYS A 78 7.28 -9.41 -31.06
CA LYS A 78 7.47 -9.73 -32.48
C LYS A 78 8.97 -9.97 -32.71
N PRO A 79 9.39 -11.07 -33.35
CA PRO A 79 8.62 -12.03 -34.16
C PRO A 79 8.17 -13.33 -33.47
N ALA A 80 8.56 -13.57 -32.21
CA ALA A 80 8.34 -14.84 -31.51
C ALA A 80 6.88 -15.13 -31.14
N GLY A 81 6.02 -14.11 -31.09
CA GLY A 81 4.61 -14.26 -30.71
C GLY A 81 4.39 -14.52 -29.22
N SER A 82 5.45 -14.52 -28.43
CA SER A 82 5.40 -14.67 -26.98
C SER A 82 4.99 -13.36 -26.29
N TYR A 83 4.16 -13.47 -25.27
CA TYR A 83 3.86 -12.33 -24.40
C TYR A 83 4.86 -12.29 -23.24
N HIS A 84 5.45 -11.13 -23.00
CA HIS A 84 6.24 -10.87 -21.80
C HIS A 84 5.62 -9.74 -20.99
N LEU A 85 5.76 -9.84 -19.67
CA LEU A 85 5.29 -8.83 -18.74
C LEU A 85 6.39 -7.77 -18.58
N GLU A 86 6.04 -6.49 -18.72
CA GLU A 86 6.98 -5.38 -18.53
C GLU A 86 6.31 -4.11 -17.99
N MET A 87 7.13 -3.16 -17.53
CA MET A 87 6.68 -1.84 -17.10
C MET A 87 6.64 -0.88 -18.30
N SER A 88 5.46 -0.71 -18.89
CA SER A 88 5.27 0.14 -20.06
C SER A 88 4.90 1.58 -19.67
N SER A 89 5.03 2.50 -20.63
CA SER A 89 4.58 3.88 -20.53
C SER A 89 3.36 4.13 -21.41
N LEU A 90 2.39 4.88 -20.89
CA LEU A 90 1.20 5.28 -21.64
C LEU A 90 1.43 6.63 -22.32
N ARG A 91 2.22 6.63 -23.40
CA ARG A 91 2.55 7.82 -24.22
C ARG A 91 1.96 7.69 -25.61
N PHE A 92 1.07 8.59 -25.97
CA PHE A 92 0.30 8.54 -27.20
C PHE A 92 0.87 9.47 -28.25
N LYS A 93 0.68 9.13 -29.53
CA LYS A 93 1.12 9.97 -30.64
C LYS A 93 0.29 11.25 -30.78
N CYS A 94 -0.98 11.20 -30.37
CA CYS A 94 -1.93 12.31 -30.47
C CYS A 94 -3.11 12.11 -29.52
N VAL A 95 -3.87 13.19 -29.30
CA VAL A 95 -5.09 13.21 -28.47
C VAL A 95 -6.14 12.20 -28.92
N ARG A 96 -6.30 11.96 -30.22
CA ARG A 96 -7.21 10.92 -30.74
C ARG A 96 -6.84 9.53 -30.24
N GLY A 97 -5.55 9.24 -30.11
CA GLY A 97 -5.08 7.98 -29.55
C GLY A 97 -5.42 7.83 -28.07
N VAL A 98 -5.36 8.93 -27.30
CA VAL A 98 -5.79 8.95 -25.89
C VAL A 98 -7.29 8.68 -25.79
N ALA A 99 -8.11 9.41 -26.54
CA ALA A 99 -9.56 9.28 -26.51
C ALA A 99 -10.01 7.85 -26.82
N ASN A 100 -9.52 7.27 -27.92
CA ASN A 100 -9.82 5.89 -28.29
C ASN A 100 -9.41 4.90 -27.16
N TRP A 101 -8.23 5.09 -26.59
CA TRP A 101 -7.74 4.22 -25.53
C TRP A 101 -8.57 4.33 -24.25
N LEU A 102 -9.03 5.53 -23.89
CA LEU A 102 -9.90 5.76 -22.74
C LEU A 102 -11.30 5.13 -22.97
N GLU A 103 -11.84 5.25 -24.18
CA GLU A 103 -13.09 4.58 -24.57
C GLU A 103 -12.95 3.05 -24.42
N ASP A 104 -11.90 2.46 -25.01
CA ASP A 104 -11.60 1.03 -24.91
C ASP A 104 -11.39 0.59 -23.45
N PHE A 105 -10.67 1.39 -22.66
CA PHE A 105 -10.43 1.13 -21.24
C PHE A 105 -11.72 1.15 -20.43
N SER A 106 -12.60 2.13 -20.68
CA SER A 106 -13.89 2.24 -19.99
C SER A 106 -14.81 1.06 -20.30
N ALA A 107 -14.87 0.62 -21.56
CA ALA A 107 -15.65 -0.54 -21.98
C ALA A 107 -15.14 -1.83 -21.32
N PHE A 108 -13.81 -2.02 -21.29
CA PHE A 108 -13.18 -3.15 -20.62
C PHE A 108 -13.44 -3.15 -19.11
N ALA A 109 -13.23 -2.00 -18.45
CA ALA A 109 -13.43 -1.85 -17.02
C ALA A 109 -14.90 -2.05 -16.60
N GLY A 110 -15.84 -1.47 -17.36
CA GLY A 110 -17.28 -1.56 -17.10
C GLY A 110 -17.78 -3.02 -17.10
N SER A 111 -17.30 -3.83 -18.04
CA SER A 111 -17.69 -5.24 -18.17
C SER A 111 -17.34 -6.11 -16.94
N SER A 112 -16.33 -5.70 -16.17
CA SER A 112 -15.89 -6.41 -14.96
C SER A 112 -16.62 -5.97 -13.68
N SER A 113 -17.11 -4.73 -13.64
CA SER A 113 -17.74 -4.16 -12.44
C SER A 113 -19.17 -4.66 -12.20
N GLU A 114 -19.89 -5.03 -13.27
CA GLU A 114 -21.27 -5.53 -13.23
C GLU A 114 -21.40 -7.02 -12.84
N LEU A 115 -20.27 -7.70 -12.59
CA LEU A 115 -20.28 -9.11 -12.24
C LEU A 115 -20.59 -9.30 -10.75
N ASP A 116 -21.65 -10.08 -10.46
CA ASP A 116 -21.94 -10.54 -9.11
C ASP A 116 -20.92 -11.62 -8.68
N TYR A 117 -20.06 -11.26 -7.72
CA TYR A 117 -19.12 -12.17 -7.08
C TYR A 117 -19.71 -12.72 -5.78
N ARG A 118 -19.58 -14.02 -5.56
CA ARG A 118 -19.92 -14.66 -4.29
C ARG A 118 -18.69 -14.67 -3.38
N VAL A 119 -18.77 -13.99 -2.25
CA VAL A 119 -17.72 -14.02 -1.23
C VAL A 119 -17.82 -15.33 -0.46
N LEU A 120 -16.70 -16.05 -0.35
CA LEU A 120 -16.63 -17.27 0.43
C LEU A 120 -16.60 -16.96 1.92
N ASN A 121 -17.28 -17.80 2.71
CA ASN A 121 -17.33 -17.70 4.15
C ASN A 121 -16.73 -18.96 4.77
N GLN A 122 -15.58 -18.81 5.43
CA GLN A 122 -14.84 -19.90 6.09
C GLN A 122 -15.68 -20.65 7.13
N GLN A 123 -16.70 -20.01 7.73
CA GLN A 123 -17.61 -20.68 8.67
C GLN A 123 -18.42 -21.80 8.00
N MET A 124 -18.54 -21.79 6.67
CA MET A 124 -19.23 -22.82 5.90
C MET A 124 -18.39 -24.09 5.68
N THR A 125 -17.07 -24.05 5.94
CA THR A 125 -16.21 -25.23 5.81
C THR A 125 -16.72 -26.38 6.68
N GLY A 126 -17.21 -26.09 7.90
CA GLY A 126 -17.79 -27.09 8.79
C GLY A 126 -19.04 -27.79 8.25
N LEU A 127 -19.78 -27.17 7.33
CA LEU A 127 -20.97 -27.75 6.70
C LEU A 127 -20.62 -28.80 5.63
N LEU A 128 -19.39 -28.76 5.11
CA LEU A 128 -18.90 -29.71 4.11
C LEU A 128 -18.27 -30.96 4.72
N LEU A 129 -17.93 -30.93 6.02
CA LEU A 129 -17.30 -32.05 6.72
C LEU A 129 -18.34 -33.11 7.05
N LYS A 130 -18.32 -34.25 6.34
CA LYS A 130 -19.20 -35.36 6.69
C LYS A 130 -18.57 -36.21 7.80
N PRO A 131 -19.36 -36.68 8.77
CA PRO A 131 -18.86 -37.63 9.75
C PRO A 131 -18.57 -38.98 9.08
N SER A 132 -17.49 -39.64 9.50
CA SER A 132 -17.23 -41.02 9.05
C SER A 132 -18.35 -41.98 9.51
N LYS A 133 -18.75 -42.90 8.63
CA LYS A 133 -19.70 -43.97 8.98
C LYS A 133 -19.14 -44.93 10.03
N LEU A 134 -17.81 -45.06 10.12
CA LEU A 134 -17.13 -45.95 11.08
C LEU A 134 -17.22 -45.45 12.52
N SER A 135 -17.52 -44.17 12.76
CA SER A 135 -17.62 -43.62 14.12
C SER A 135 -18.70 -44.30 14.98
N ARG A 136 -19.69 -44.96 14.36
CA ARG A 136 -20.79 -45.66 15.03
C ARG A 136 -20.67 -47.18 15.00
N MET A 137 -19.68 -47.72 14.29
CA MET A 137 -19.49 -49.17 14.14
C MET A 137 -18.64 -49.76 15.28
N LYS A 138 -19.00 -50.96 15.72
CA LYS A 138 -18.21 -51.77 16.66
C LYS A 138 -17.69 -52.99 15.91
N HIS A 139 -16.47 -52.91 15.38
CA HIS A 139 -15.84 -54.00 14.64
C HIS A 139 -14.40 -54.25 15.13
N PRO A 140 -13.92 -55.50 15.25
CA PRO A 140 -12.57 -55.81 15.73
C PRO A 140 -11.45 -55.11 14.94
N LEU A 141 -11.61 -54.96 13.62
CA LEU A 141 -10.64 -54.25 12.79
C LEU A 141 -10.52 -52.76 13.16
N ILE A 142 -11.56 -52.15 13.75
CA ILE A 142 -11.50 -50.76 14.23
C ILE A 142 -10.57 -50.68 15.44
N SER A 143 -10.54 -51.70 16.31
CA SER A 143 -9.57 -51.80 17.41
C SER A 143 -8.15 -51.88 16.88
N THR A 144 -7.89 -52.72 15.86
CA THR A 144 -6.57 -52.83 15.21
C THR A 144 -6.14 -51.51 14.58
N LEU A 145 -7.06 -50.82 13.89
CA LEU A 145 -6.80 -49.51 13.30
C LEU A 145 -6.50 -48.44 14.38
N LYS A 146 -7.26 -48.47 15.48
CA LYS A 146 -7.04 -47.60 16.65
C LYS A 146 -5.68 -47.87 17.27
N GLU A 147 -5.30 -49.13 17.48
CA GLU A 147 -4.01 -49.51 18.06
C GLU A 147 -2.85 -49.02 17.18
N LEU A 148 -2.95 -49.19 15.86
CA LEU A 148 -1.94 -48.71 14.92
C LEU A 148 -1.71 -47.19 15.03
N PHE A 149 -2.78 -46.42 15.25
CA PHE A 149 -2.72 -44.96 15.38
C PHE A 149 -2.68 -44.46 16.84
N ALA A 150 -2.81 -45.32 17.84
CA ALA A 150 -2.69 -44.99 19.26
C ALA A 150 -1.22 -44.82 19.68
N VAL A 151 -0.29 -45.34 18.88
CA VAL A 151 1.16 -45.24 19.07
C VAL A 151 1.59 -43.77 19.19
N GLU A 152 2.60 -43.52 20.03
CA GLU A 152 3.10 -42.20 20.43
C GLU A 152 3.33 -41.23 19.26
N LYS A 153 3.34 -39.92 19.57
CA LYS A 153 3.38 -38.81 18.60
C LYS A 153 4.50 -38.91 17.53
N SER A 154 5.58 -39.66 17.77
CA SER A 154 6.78 -39.69 16.93
C SER A 154 7.02 -40.99 16.16
N GLN A 155 6.14 -42.00 16.25
CA GLN A 155 6.39 -43.25 15.54
C GLN A 155 5.82 -43.21 14.12
N GLN A 156 6.71 -43.32 13.13
CA GLN A 156 6.33 -43.37 11.72
C GLN A 156 5.60 -44.69 11.42
N ILE A 157 4.33 -44.59 11.04
CA ILE A 157 3.52 -45.74 10.64
C ILE A 157 3.87 -46.08 9.18
N ASN A 158 4.19 -47.34 8.90
CA ASN A 158 4.46 -47.79 7.53
C ASN A 158 3.16 -47.69 6.68
N PRO A 159 3.14 -46.92 5.57
CA PRO A 159 1.98 -46.80 4.71
C PRO A 159 1.46 -48.14 4.18
N ALA A 160 2.34 -49.12 3.93
CA ALA A 160 1.94 -50.44 3.48
C ALA A 160 1.12 -51.21 4.53
N THR A 161 1.42 -51.00 5.82
CA THR A 161 0.66 -51.61 6.93
C THR A 161 -0.74 -51.01 7.03
N LEU A 162 -0.86 -49.68 6.88
CA LEU A 162 -2.18 -49.04 6.79
C LEU A 162 -2.95 -49.54 5.57
N ASN A 163 -2.27 -49.66 4.42
CA ASN A 163 -2.87 -50.16 3.17
C ASN A 163 -3.48 -51.56 3.35
N ALA A 164 -2.71 -52.50 3.92
CA ALA A 164 -3.19 -53.86 4.16
C ALA A 164 -4.41 -53.92 5.08
N ILE A 165 -4.48 -53.05 6.10
CA ILE A 165 -5.66 -52.97 6.98
C ILE A 165 -6.86 -52.41 6.22
N VAL A 166 -6.66 -51.37 5.40
CA VAL A 166 -7.73 -50.78 4.57
C VAL A 166 -8.28 -51.82 3.59
N GLU A 167 -7.42 -52.58 2.90
CA GLU A 167 -7.82 -53.66 1.99
C GLU A 167 -8.61 -54.76 2.72
N GLN A 168 -8.25 -55.10 3.97
CA GLN A 168 -9.00 -56.06 4.78
C GLN A 168 -10.42 -55.56 5.10
N PHE A 169 -10.57 -54.27 5.43
CA PHE A 169 -11.89 -53.68 5.66
C PHE A 169 -12.76 -53.68 4.40
N ILE A 170 -12.17 -53.37 3.24
CA ILE A 170 -12.89 -53.29 1.96
C ILE A 170 -13.28 -54.69 1.46
N SER A 171 -12.44 -55.69 1.73
CA SER A 171 -12.69 -57.08 1.33
C SER A 171 -13.86 -57.72 2.10
N ASP A 172 -14.15 -57.22 3.30
CA ASP A 172 -15.28 -57.64 4.11
C ASP A 172 -16.57 -56.97 3.62
N ARG A 173 -17.24 -57.64 2.67
CA ARG A 173 -18.46 -57.13 2.02
C ARG A 173 -19.61 -56.90 2.98
N ASP A 174 -19.64 -57.59 4.12
CA ASP A 174 -20.71 -57.47 5.11
C ASP A 174 -20.66 -56.12 5.85
N LEU A 175 -19.50 -55.46 5.86
CA LEU A 175 -19.34 -54.13 6.47
C LEU A 175 -19.84 -52.99 5.59
N GLY A 176 -19.82 -53.14 4.26
CA GLY A 176 -20.22 -52.09 3.32
C GLY A 176 -19.44 -50.78 3.49
N VAL A 177 -18.18 -50.87 3.91
CA VAL A 177 -17.30 -49.72 4.19
C VAL A 177 -16.38 -49.50 3.00
N PHE A 178 -16.29 -48.25 2.55
CA PHE A 178 -15.35 -47.86 1.50
C PHE A 178 -14.05 -47.30 2.07
N SER A 179 -12.98 -47.29 1.26
CA SER A 179 -11.66 -46.78 1.65
C SER A 179 -11.70 -45.38 2.27
N GLU A 180 -12.51 -44.49 1.69
CA GLU A 180 -12.68 -43.11 2.11
C GLU A 180 -13.30 -42.99 3.50
N ASP A 181 -14.24 -43.86 3.86
CA ASP A 181 -14.88 -43.84 5.17
C ASP A 181 -13.83 -44.10 6.28
N ILE A 182 -12.84 -44.97 6.00
CA ILE A 182 -11.72 -45.30 6.89
C ILE A 182 -10.75 -44.12 7.01
N TYR A 183 -10.40 -43.48 5.90
CA TYR A 183 -9.54 -42.30 5.94
C TYR A 183 -10.20 -41.13 6.67
N LEU A 184 -11.47 -40.87 6.41
CA LEU A 184 -12.24 -39.86 7.15
C LEU A 184 -12.23 -40.16 8.64
N TYR A 185 -12.39 -41.43 9.04
CA TYR A 185 -12.33 -41.83 10.44
C TYR A 185 -10.97 -41.49 11.08
N LEU A 186 -9.87 -41.84 10.41
CA LEU A 186 -8.52 -41.57 10.89
C LEU A 186 -8.24 -40.07 11.03
N LEU A 187 -8.59 -39.28 10.00
CA LEU A 187 -8.41 -37.83 9.98
C LEU A 187 -9.22 -37.16 11.11
N GLN A 188 -10.45 -37.61 11.33
CA GLN A 188 -11.34 -37.04 12.33
C GLN A 188 -10.95 -37.35 13.78
N HIS A 189 -10.35 -38.51 14.07
CA HIS A 189 -10.20 -38.98 15.46
C HIS A 189 -8.78 -39.31 15.89
N HIS A 190 -7.87 -39.63 14.97
CA HIS A 190 -6.60 -40.31 15.30
C HIS A 190 -5.34 -39.62 14.80
N VAL A 191 -5.48 -38.49 14.11
CA VAL A 191 -4.35 -37.65 13.71
C VAL A 191 -3.88 -36.79 14.88
N ASN A 192 -2.63 -36.98 15.32
CA ASN A 192 -1.97 -36.15 16.32
C ASN A 192 -0.50 -35.81 16.00
N SER A 193 -0.01 -36.19 14.81
CA SER A 193 1.35 -35.90 14.34
C SER A 193 1.39 -35.76 12.81
N THR A 194 2.41 -35.06 12.31
CA THR A 194 2.63 -34.88 10.86
C THR A 194 2.91 -36.20 10.15
N ASP A 195 3.64 -37.12 10.79
CA ASP A 195 3.95 -38.44 10.19
C ASP A 195 2.70 -39.27 9.94
N LYS A 196 1.69 -39.19 10.82
CA LYS A 196 0.40 -39.87 10.62
C LYS A 196 -0.35 -39.32 9.41
N ILE A 197 -0.31 -38.01 9.19
CA ILE A 197 -0.87 -37.40 7.98
C ILE A 197 -0.12 -37.88 6.74
N LEU A 198 1.21 -37.92 6.77
CA LEU A 198 2.03 -38.44 5.67
C LEU A 198 1.64 -39.88 5.32
N THR A 199 1.52 -40.76 6.32
CA THR A 199 1.09 -42.15 6.12
C THR A 199 -0.29 -42.23 5.47
N ILE A 200 -1.25 -41.41 5.91
CA ILE A 200 -2.60 -41.36 5.33
C ILE A 200 -2.53 -40.89 3.86
N ILE A 201 -1.77 -39.82 3.57
CA ILE A 201 -1.61 -39.30 2.20
C ILE A 201 -1.05 -40.37 1.26
N GLU A 202 0.01 -41.07 1.66
CA GLU A 202 0.61 -42.11 0.82
C GLU A 202 -0.33 -43.30 0.61
N SER A 203 -1.12 -43.68 1.63
CA SER A 203 -2.12 -44.73 1.49
C SER A 203 -3.29 -44.31 0.58
N ILE A 204 -3.74 -43.06 0.64
CA ILE A 204 -4.75 -42.51 -0.29
C ILE A 204 -4.24 -42.57 -1.73
N LYS A 205 -2.97 -42.23 -1.98
CA LYS A 205 -2.37 -42.28 -3.32
C LYS A 205 -2.39 -43.69 -3.93
N LEU A 206 -2.22 -44.72 -3.11
CA LEU A 206 -2.32 -46.12 -3.57
C LEU A 206 -3.76 -46.47 -3.98
N HIS A 207 -4.75 -46.16 -3.13
CA HIS A 207 -6.15 -46.46 -3.42
C HIS A 207 -6.79 -45.55 -4.46
N LEU A 208 -6.19 -44.39 -4.78
CA LEU A 208 -6.59 -43.59 -5.95
C LEU A 208 -6.44 -44.36 -7.27
N ALA A 209 -5.51 -45.33 -7.35
CA ALA A 209 -5.34 -46.13 -8.55
C ALA A 209 -6.39 -47.25 -8.67
N THR A 210 -6.86 -47.79 -7.54
CA THR A 210 -7.67 -49.02 -7.49
C THR A 210 -9.13 -48.78 -7.12
N ASP A 211 -9.40 -47.98 -6.09
CA ASP A 211 -10.72 -47.98 -5.41
C ASP A 211 -11.42 -46.63 -5.46
N ILE A 212 -10.69 -45.51 -5.27
CA ILE A 212 -11.29 -44.17 -5.26
C ILE A 212 -11.50 -43.71 -6.72
N ASP A 213 -12.75 -43.69 -7.16
CA ASP A 213 -13.14 -43.43 -8.55
C ASP A 213 -13.92 -42.12 -8.74
N GLN A 214 -14.23 -41.38 -7.67
CA GLN A 214 -14.97 -40.14 -7.71
C GLN A 214 -14.15 -38.93 -7.24
N LEU A 215 -14.09 -37.89 -8.08
CA LEU A 215 -13.38 -36.65 -7.76
C LEU A 215 -13.90 -35.99 -6.48
N LYS A 216 -15.22 -36.06 -6.25
CA LYS A 216 -15.87 -35.48 -5.07
C LYS A 216 -15.44 -36.16 -3.76
N VAL A 217 -15.16 -37.47 -3.80
CA VAL A 217 -14.72 -38.23 -2.63
C VAL A 217 -13.30 -37.82 -2.25
N ILE A 218 -12.40 -37.73 -3.24
CA ILE A 218 -11.03 -37.31 -2.94
C ILE A 218 -10.95 -35.84 -2.53
N GLU A 219 -11.80 -34.99 -3.10
CA GLU A 219 -11.93 -33.59 -2.68
C GLU A 219 -12.30 -33.48 -1.19
N GLU A 220 -13.23 -34.32 -0.72
CA GLU A 220 -13.63 -34.40 0.69
C GLU A 220 -12.48 -34.87 1.58
N LEU A 221 -11.70 -35.85 1.14
CA LEU A 221 -10.50 -36.30 1.85
C LEU A 221 -9.43 -35.20 1.94
N VAL A 222 -9.19 -34.45 0.86
CA VAL A 222 -8.29 -33.30 0.85
C VAL A 222 -8.74 -32.24 1.86
N LEU A 223 -10.04 -31.95 1.90
CA LEU A 223 -10.60 -31.02 2.88
C LEU A 223 -10.35 -31.50 4.32
N HIS A 224 -10.65 -32.76 4.60
CA HIS A 224 -10.44 -33.34 5.93
C HIS A 224 -8.96 -33.40 6.33
N LEU A 225 -8.03 -33.60 5.38
CA LEU A 225 -6.60 -33.52 5.62
C LEU A 225 -6.19 -32.14 6.13
N LEU A 226 -6.60 -31.08 5.40
CA LEU A 226 -6.27 -29.69 5.74
C LEU A 226 -6.88 -29.26 7.07
N VAL A 227 -8.16 -29.56 7.29
CA VAL A 227 -8.85 -29.27 8.55
C VAL A 227 -8.20 -30.02 9.72
N SER A 228 -7.76 -31.26 9.51
CA SER A 228 -7.09 -32.04 10.57
C SER A 228 -5.72 -31.48 10.92
N LEU A 229 -4.96 -30.98 9.94
CA LEU A 229 -3.70 -30.29 10.17
C LEU A 229 -3.90 -29.03 11.02
N GLU A 230 -4.90 -28.21 10.68
CA GLU A 230 -5.18 -26.96 11.40
C GLU A 230 -5.74 -27.21 12.80
N ARG A 231 -6.76 -28.06 12.93
CA ARG A 231 -7.40 -28.41 14.22
C ARG A 231 -6.39 -28.90 15.23
N ASN A 232 -5.43 -29.71 14.79
CA ASN A 232 -4.39 -30.29 15.65
C ASN A 232 -3.12 -29.42 15.74
N LYS A 233 -3.07 -28.27 15.06
CA LYS A 233 -1.93 -27.34 15.01
C LYS A 233 -0.63 -28.04 14.63
N LEU A 234 -0.69 -28.93 13.65
CA LEU A 234 0.47 -29.72 13.23
C LEU A 234 1.47 -28.86 12.43
N PRO A 235 2.78 -29.06 12.62
CA PRO A 235 3.78 -28.31 11.87
C PRO A 235 3.78 -28.72 10.41
N ILE A 236 3.84 -27.72 9.53
CA ILE A 236 3.96 -27.93 8.08
C ILE A 236 5.44 -28.10 7.73
N THR A 237 5.86 -29.35 7.52
CA THR A 237 7.23 -29.69 7.14
C THR A 237 7.38 -29.76 5.62
N GLU A 238 8.60 -29.63 5.11
CA GLU A 238 8.87 -29.77 3.67
C GLU A 238 8.40 -31.13 3.12
N LYS A 239 8.57 -32.21 3.90
CA LYS A 239 8.04 -33.54 3.54
C LYS A 239 6.52 -33.54 3.37
N LEU A 240 5.79 -32.85 4.25
CA LEU A 240 4.34 -32.72 4.15
C LEU A 240 3.93 -31.95 2.89
N VAL A 241 4.64 -30.87 2.56
CA VAL A 241 4.41 -30.11 1.32
C VAL A 241 4.58 -31.01 0.10
N THR A 242 5.72 -31.70 -0.01
CA THR A 242 6.01 -32.59 -1.14
C THR A 242 5.00 -33.74 -1.26
N SER A 243 4.59 -34.35 -0.14
CA SER A 243 3.57 -35.41 -0.18
C SER A 243 2.19 -34.87 -0.55
N PHE A 244 1.81 -33.68 -0.08
CA PHE A 244 0.52 -33.05 -0.44
C PHE A 244 0.49 -32.65 -1.92
N ASP A 245 1.54 -32.02 -2.44
CA ASP A 245 1.66 -31.71 -3.87
C ASP A 245 1.65 -32.99 -4.71
N GLY A 246 2.34 -34.04 -4.26
CA GLY A 246 2.32 -35.36 -4.88
C GLY A 246 0.95 -36.04 -4.85
N LEU A 247 0.10 -35.75 -3.86
CA LEU A 247 -1.29 -36.20 -3.84
C LEU A 247 -2.10 -35.47 -4.91
N LEU A 248 -1.99 -34.13 -5.01
CA LEU A 248 -2.70 -33.37 -6.04
C LEU A 248 -2.30 -33.81 -7.45
N ASP A 249 -1.02 -34.12 -7.67
CA ASP A 249 -0.53 -34.68 -8.94
C ASP A 249 -1.09 -36.08 -9.23
N ALA A 250 -1.22 -36.93 -8.21
CA ALA A 250 -1.85 -38.24 -8.36
C ALA A 250 -3.33 -38.11 -8.75
N ILE A 251 -4.05 -37.14 -8.17
CA ILE A 251 -5.45 -36.82 -8.51
C ILE A 251 -5.53 -36.33 -9.97
N ASN A 252 -4.65 -35.41 -10.36
CA ASN A 252 -4.58 -34.91 -11.74
C ASN A 252 -4.41 -36.05 -12.75
N LYS A 253 -3.49 -36.98 -12.48
CA LYS A 253 -3.23 -38.16 -13.31
C LYS A 253 -4.42 -39.11 -13.37
N ARG A 254 -5.04 -39.41 -12.22
CA ARG A 254 -6.17 -40.35 -12.12
C ARG A 254 -7.40 -39.86 -12.86
N PHE A 255 -7.75 -38.58 -12.71
CA PHE A 255 -8.98 -38.01 -13.28
C PHE A 255 -8.75 -37.32 -14.64
N HIS A 256 -7.54 -37.42 -15.20
CA HIS A 256 -7.15 -36.79 -16.46
C HIS A 256 -7.44 -35.28 -16.50
N VAL A 257 -7.26 -34.60 -15.37
CA VAL A 257 -7.40 -33.15 -15.25
C VAL A 257 -6.01 -32.52 -15.11
N GLN A 258 -5.74 -31.46 -15.86
CA GLN A 258 -4.46 -30.75 -15.74
C GLN A 258 -4.31 -30.06 -14.38
N ASN A 259 -5.42 -29.69 -13.75
CA ASN A 259 -5.43 -29.06 -12.44
C ASN A 259 -6.74 -29.34 -11.69
N CYS A 260 -6.72 -30.25 -10.73
CA CYS A 260 -7.89 -30.59 -9.92
C CYS A 260 -8.43 -29.40 -9.12
N THR A 261 -7.57 -28.47 -8.69
CA THR A 261 -7.99 -27.29 -7.90
C THR A 261 -8.92 -26.35 -8.67
N THR A 262 -8.94 -26.36 -10.01
CA THR A 262 -9.92 -25.57 -10.79
C THR A 262 -11.30 -26.23 -10.84
N HIS A 263 -11.39 -27.53 -10.55
CA HIS A 263 -12.63 -28.31 -10.58
C HIS A 263 -13.24 -28.52 -9.20
N PHE A 264 -12.45 -28.44 -8.14
CA PHE A 264 -12.94 -28.52 -6.75
C PHE A 264 -13.96 -27.43 -6.43
N GLN A 265 -14.76 -27.67 -5.39
CA GLN A 265 -15.65 -26.69 -4.80
C GLN A 265 -14.85 -25.50 -4.26
N PRO A 266 -15.39 -24.28 -4.40
CA PRO A 266 -14.68 -23.06 -4.02
C PRO A 266 -14.15 -23.03 -2.59
N LEU A 267 -14.89 -23.61 -1.62
CA LEU A 267 -14.47 -23.68 -0.23
C LEU A 267 -13.25 -24.59 -0.04
N VAL A 268 -13.17 -25.71 -0.74
CA VAL A 268 -11.99 -26.59 -0.70
C VAL A 268 -10.79 -25.90 -1.32
N CYS A 269 -10.99 -25.17 -2.42
CA CYS A 269 -9.95 -24.32 -3.01
C CYS A 269 -9.45 -23.25 -2.03
N GLU A 270 -10.33 -22.67 -1.21
CA GLU A 270 -9.96 -21.69 -0.19
C GLU A 270 -9.08 -22.30 0.91
N GLU A 271 -9.40 -23.49 1.40
CA GLU A 271 -8.56 -24.19 2.38
C GLU A 271 -7.18 -24.55 1.81
N ILE A 272 -7.13 -24.99 0.54
CA ILE A 272 -5.87 -25.25 -0.16
C ILE A 272 -5.08 -23.94 -0.35
N LEU A 273 -5.77 -22.83 -0.65
CA LEU A 273 -5.17 -21.51 -0.77
C LEU A 273 -4.55 -21.07 0.56
N GLU A 274 -5.27 -21.21 1.68
CA GLU A 274 -4.73 -20.89 3.00
C GLU A 274 -3.48 -21.69 3.33
N TYR A 275 -3.49 -22.99 3.00
CA TYR A 275 -2.34 -23.86 3.15
C TYR A 275 -1.14 -23.33 2.36
N TYR A 276 -1.33 -22.98 1.08
CA TYR A 276 -0.25 -22.44 0.25
C TYR A 276 0.25 -21.06 0.71
N ILE A 277 -0.63 -20.21 1.25
CA ILE A 277 -0.25 -18.94 1.87
C ILE A 277 0.63 -19.19 3.11
N LYS A 278 0.23 -20.13 3.98
CA LYS A 278 0.94 -20.48 5.23
C LYS A 278 2.36 -20.99 4.94
N ILE A 279 2.56 -21.78 3.90
CA ILE A 279 3.91 -22.26 3.49
C ILE A 279 4.69 -21.24 2.66
N GLY A 280 4.03 -20.19 2.20
CA GLY A 280 4.65 -19.14 1.39
C GLY A 280 4.77 -19.44 -0.10
N ASN A 281 4.00 -20.39 -0.65
CA ASN A 281 3.99 -20.66 -2.09
C ASN A 281 3.04 -19.67 -2.82
N LEU A 282 3.56 -18.49 -3.13
CA LEU A 282 2.77 -17.39 -3.73
C LEU A 282 2.29 -17.69 -5.17
N ASN A 283 3.02 -18.52 -5.93
CA ASN A 283 2.65 -18.86 -7.30
C ASN A 283 1.41 -19.75 -7.34
N GLU A 284 1.38 -20.79 -6.52
CA GLU A 284 0.21 -21.67 -6.39
C GLU A 284 -0.98 -20.93 -5.78
N SER A 285 -0.71 -20.10 -4.76
CA SER A 285 -1.73 -19.22 -4.18
C SER A 285 -2.35 -18.31 -5.24
N LYS A 286 -1.52 -17.66 -6.08
CA LYS A 286 -1.98 -16.83 -7.19
C LYS A 286 -2.87 -17.63 -8.14
N ARG A 287 -2.41 -18.79 -8.59
CA ARG A 287 -3.14 -19.65 -9.53
C ARG A 287 -4.54 -20.00 -9.01
N ILE A 288 -4.65 -20.36 -7.73
CA ILE A 288 -5.94 -20.68 -7.10
C ILE A 288 -6.84 -19.44 -7.02
N ILE A 289 -6.32 -18.29 -6.60
CA ILE A 289 -7.09 -17.04 -6.55
C ILE A 289 -7.61 -16.66 -7.93
N SER A 290 -6.76 -16.70 -8.96
CA SER A 290 -7.16 -16.44 -10.35
C SER A 290 -8.28 -17.38 -10.80
N GLY A 291 -8.18 -18.67 -10.46
CA GLY A 291 -9.21 -19.67 -10.76
C GLY A 291 -10.54 -19.39 -10.04
N LEU A 292 -10.51 -18.99 -8.77
CA LEU A 292 -11.70 -18.61 -8.01
C LEU A 292 -12.37 -17.37 -8.60
N ILE A 293 -11.59 -16.33 -8.90
CA ILE A 293 -12.10 -15.08 -9.49
C ILE A 293 -12.70 -15.34 -10.88
N ALA A 294 -12.06 -16.16 -11.72
CA ALA A 294 -12.61 -16.55 -13.02
C ALA A 294 -13.96 -17.28 -12.90
N ARG A 295 -14.15 -18.05 -11.82
CA ARG A 295 -15.42 -18.74 -11.47
C ARG A 295 -16.40 -17.85 -10.71
N LYS A 296 -16.13 -16.55 -10.58
CA LYS A 296 -16.94 -15.55 -9.86
C LYS A 296 -17.05 -15.79 -8.34
N PHE A 297 -16.03 -16.39 -7.75
CA PHE A 297 -15.88 -16.52 -6.29
C PHE A 297 -14.74 -15.64 -5.80
N LEU A 298 -14.97 -14.92 -4.71
CA LEU A 298 -13.94 -14.18 -3.99
C LEU A 298 -13.57 -14.95 -2.73
N PRO A 299 -12.26 -15.18 -2.47
CA PRO A 299 -11.82 -15.71 -1.19
C PRO A 299 -12.30 -14.83 -0.03
N ALA A 300 -12.35 -15.39 1.18
CA ALA A 300 -12.65 -14.61 2.36
C ALA A 300 -11.63 -13.47 2.53
N GLU A 301 -12.08 -12.40 3.16
CA GLU A 301 -11.28 -11.19 3.32
C GLU A 301 -10.03 -11.44 4.18
N SER A 302 -10.12 -12.29 5.20
CA SER A 302 -8.98 -12.79 5.97
C SER A 302 -7.92 -13.43 5.09
N THR A 303 -8.33 -14.30 4.17
CA THR A 303 -7.46 -15.00 3.22
C THR A 303 -6.74 -14.01 2.29
N ILE A 304 -7.48 -13.04 1.74
CA ILE A 304 -6.93 -11.98 0.88
C ILE A 304 -5.87 -11.15 1.63
N VAL A 305 -6.18 -10.75 2.87
CA VAL A 305 -5.25 -9.97 3.72
C VAL A 305 -3.99 -10.78 4.03
N ASN A 306 -4.12 -12.06 4.38
CA ASN A 306 -2.99 -12.95 4.64
C ASN A 306 -2.12 -13.16 3.39
N TYR A 307 -2.73 -13.28 2.22
CA TYR A 307 -2.01 -13.37 0.95
C TYR A 307 -1.24 -12.08 0.63
N LEU A 308 -1.88 -10.91 0.75
CA LEU A 308 -1.22 -9.61 0.52
C LEU A 308 -0.09 -9.35 1.52
N LYS A 309 -0.27 -9.80 2.77
CA LYS A 309 0.80 -9.79 3.78
C LYS A 309 1.96 -10.68 3.34
N ALA A 310 1.70 -11.92 2.95
CA ALA A 310 2.74 -12.85 2.49
C ALA A 310 3.52 -12.31 1.27
N ILE A 311 2.83 -11.64 0.34
CA ILE A 311 3.48 -10.92 -0.77
C ILE A 311 4.46 -9.88 -0.25
N ASN A 312 4.03 -9.00 0.66
CA ASN A 312 4.89 -7.92 1.16
C ASN A 312 6.04 -8.42 2.05
N ASP A 313 5.83 -9.50 2.81
CA ASP A 313 6.85 -10.08 3.67
C ASP A 313 7.94 -10.80 2.86
N GLN A 314 7.58 -11.48 1.76
CA GLN A 314 8.53 -12.24 0.93
C GLN A 314 9.14 -11.42 -0.21
N LEU A 315 8.32 -10.59 -0.85
CA LEU A 315 8.82 -9.60 -1.79
C LEU A 315 9.21 -8.40 -0.94
N ASN A 316 10.42 -8.46 -0.37
CA ASN A 316 11.14 -7.23 -0.09
C ASN A 316 11.02 -6.40 -1.37
N LEU A 317 10.21 -5.32 -1.32
CA LEU A 317 10.06 -4.39 -2.42
C LEU A 317 11.39 -3.65 -2.55
N ASP A 318 12.41 -4.38 -2.98
CA ASP A 318 13.61 -3.86 -3.57
C ASP A 318 13.09 -2.83 -4.53
N LYS A 319 13.51 -1.57 -4.35
CA LYS A 319 12.99 -0.42 -5.11
C LYS A 319 13.39 -0.47 -6.61
N THR A 320 13.56 -1.68 -7.13
CA THR A 320 13.86 -2.11 -8.50
C THR A 320 12.55 -2.34 -9.26
N PRO A 321 12.52 -2.05 -10.58
CA PRO A 321 11.35 -2.34 -11.41
C PRO A 321 10.89 -3.80 -11.39
N LYS A 322 11.84 -4.75 -11.27
CA LYS A 322 11.54 -6.20 -11.24
C LYS A 322 10.73 -6.61 -10.02
N GLY A 323 11.03 -6.04 -8.84
CA GLY A 323 10.27 -6.29 -7.61
C GLY A 323 8.80 -5.87 -7.75
N TYR A 324 8.57 -4.65 -8.24
CA TYR A 324 7.20 -4.16 -8.52
C TYR A 324 6.49 -5.02 -9.56
N LEU A 325 7.18 -5.41 -10.64
CA LEU A 325 6.58 -6.21 -11.70
C LEU A 325 6.11 -7.58 -11.18
N ARG A 326 6.92 -8.23 -10.35
CA ARG A 326 6.55 -9.49 -9.70
C ARG A 326 5.37 -9.31 -8.74
N ALA A 327 5.36 -8.22 -7.97
CA ALA A 327 4.23 -7.91 -7.08
C ALA A 327 2.93 -7.72 -7.88
N PHE A 328 2.96 -6.90 -8.94
CA PHE A 328 1.79 -6.69 -9.81
C PHE A 328 1.32 -7.97 -10.51
N ALA A 329 2.25 -8.84 -10.93
CA ALA A 329 1.89 -10.14 -11.49
C ALA A 329 1.06 -10.98 -10.49
N LEU A 330 1.42 -10.95 -9.21
CA LEU A 330 0.73 -11.68 -8.15
C LEU A 330 -0.61 -11.05 -7.77
N VAL A 331 -0.81 -9.76 -7.99
CA VAL A 331 -2.08 -9.07 -7.70
C VAL A 331 -2.90 -8.71 -8.94
N SER A 332 -2.57 -9.22 -10.14
CA SER A 332 -3.19 -8.77 -11.40
C SER A 332 -4.71 -8.80 -11.44
N ASP A 333 -5.31 -9.81 -10.81
CA ASP A 333 -6.74 -10.11 -10.90
C ASP A 333 -7.51 -9.55 -9.70
N PHE A 334 -6.84 -8.78 -8.84
CA PHE A 334 -7.40 -8.38 -7.54
C PHE A 334 -8.42 -7.26 -7.64
N ARG A 335 -8.65 -6.68 -8.83
CA ARG A 335 -9.61 -5.57 -8.98
C ARG A 335 -10.96 -5.82 -8.29
N PRO A 336 -11.64 -6.96 -8.51
CA PRO A 336 -12.94 -7.21 -7.88
C PRO A 336 -12.85 -7.36 -6.35
N ALA A 337 -11.71 -7.83 -5.85
CA ALA A 337 -11.43 -7.95 -4.42
C ALA A 337 -11.17 -6.57 -3.77
N VAL A 338 -10.43 -5.69 -4.44
CA VAL A 338 -10.12 -4.34 -3.94
C VAL A 338 -11.36 -3.45 -3.94
N GLU A 339 -12.18 -3.50 -4.99
CA GLU A 339 -13.42 -2.72 -5.09
C GLU A 339 -14.46 -3.11 -4.02
N ARG A 340 -14.39 -4.34 -3.49
CA ARG A 340 -15.29 -4.86 -2.45
C ARG A 340 -14.64 -4.99 -1.08
N ALA A 341 -13.38 -4.54 -0.94
CA ALA A 341 -12.64 -4.64 0.31
C ALA A 341 -13.27 -3.77 1.40
N ARG A 342 -13.48 -4.35 2.57
CA ARG A 342 -13.94 -3.70 3.79
C ARG A 342 -12.83 -3.61 4.83
N ASN A 343 -11.88 -4.53 4.80
CA ASN A 343 -10.77 -4.59 5.74
C ASN A 343 -9.70 -3.55 5.38
N PRO A 344 -9.38 -2.62 6.30
CA PRO A 344 -8.38 -1.59 6.07
C PRO A 344 -6.99 -2.14 5.70
N LEU A 345 -6.64 -3.35 6.16
CA LEU A 345 -5.34 -3.97 5.90
C LEU A 345 -5.12 -4.30 4.42
N THR A 346 -6.18 -4.55 3.65
CA THR A 346 -6.09 -4.73 2.19
C THR A 346 -5.40 -3.53 1.55
N PHE A 347 -5.83 -2.31 1.92
CA PHE A 347 -5.23 -1.07 1.41
C PHE A 347 -3.84 -0.82 1.98
N THR A 348 -3.61 -1.14 3.26
CA THR A 348 -2.28 -1.02 3.89
C THR A 348 -1.21 -1.74 3.07
N TYR A 349 -1.55 -2.93 2.56
CA TYR A 349 -0.63 -3.75 1.77
C TYR A 349 -0.53 -3.34 0.29
N LEU A 350 -1.50 -2.59 -0.25
CA LEU A 350 -1.48 -2.11 -1.64
C LEU A 350 -0.82 -0.72 -1.80
N ILE A 351 -0.87 0.14 -0.78
CA ILE A 351 -0.24 1.47 -0.80
C ILE A 351 1.26 1.42 -1.18
N PRO A 352 2.08 0.46 -0.69
CA PRO A 352 3.46 0.32 -1.09
C PRO A 352 3.66 0.12 -2.60
N LEU A 353 2.68 -0.45 -3.31
CA LEU A 353 2.75 -0.71 -4.75
C LEU A 353 2.58 0.54 -5.60
N CYS A 354 1.96 1.60 -5.07
CA CYS A 354 1.75 2.85 -5.82
C CYS A 354 3.09 3.48 -6.24
N ARG A 355 3.24 3.93 -7.47
CA ARG A 355 4.45 4.64 -7.94
C ARG A 355 4.16 6.07 -8.40
N HIS A 356 2.89 6.43 -8.47
CA HIS A 356 2.36 7.68 -8.97
C HIS A 356 1.22 8.23 -8.12
N MET A 357 0.95 9.54 -8.27
CA MET A 357 -0.20 10.17 -7.61
C MET A 357 -1.52 9.63 -8.15
N SER A 358 -1.64 9.37 -9.47
CA SER A 358 -2.88 8.83 -10.05
C SER A 358 -3.24 7.45 -9.49
N GLU A 359 -2.25 6.58 -9.22
CA GLU A 359 -2.47 5.30 -8.54
C GLU A 359 -3.01 5.49 -7.11
N VAL A 360 -2.44 6.45 -6.36
CA VAL A 360 -2.93 6.83 -5.03
C VAL A 360 -4.37 7.37 -5.10
N THR A 361 -4.66 8.25 -6.04
CA THR A 361 -6.02 8.78 -6.28
C THR A 361 -7.00 7.67 -6.64
N SER A 362 -6.56 6.67 -7.42
CA SER A 362 -7.41 5.52 -7.79
C SER A 362 -7.78 4.70 -6.56
N LEU A 363 -6.81 4.37 -5.69
CA LEU A 363 -7.09 3.69 -4.42
C LEU A 363 -8.02 4.50 -3.51
N LEU A 364 -7.79 5.81 -3.38
CA LEU A 364 -8.66 6.69 -2.58
C LEU A 364 -10.09 6.75 -3.14
N THR A 365 -10.24 6.70 -4.46
CA THR A 365 -11.55 6.65 -5.12
C THR A 365 -12.25 5.33 -4.83
N MET A 366 -11.53 4.20 -4.86
CA MET A 366 -12.06 2.91 -4.43
C MET A 366 -12.50 2.93 -2.96
N ILE A 367 -11.63 3.44 -2.06
CA ILE A 367 -11.96 3.59 -0.63
C ILE A 367 -13.22 4.44 -0.43
N LYS A 368 -13.39 5.52 -1.21
CA LYS A 368 -14.56 6.39 -1.14
C LYS A 368 -15.88 5.66 -1.41
N ASN A 369 -15.83 4.63 -2.25
CA ASN A 369 -17.00 3.84 -2.63
C ASN A 369 -17.30 2.70 -1.63
N CYS A 370 -16.42 2.45 -0.66
CA CYS A 370 -16.64 1.47 0.41
C CYS A 370 -17.59 2.01 1.48
N GLU A 371 -18.42 1.13 2.05
CA GLU A 371 -19.37 1.48 3.12
C GLU A 371 -18.67 2.02 4.38
N ASN A 372 -17.48 1.50 4.71
CA ASN A 372 -16.67 1.91 5.87
C ASN A 372 -15.45 2.76 5.48
N ALA A 373 -15.57 3.60 4.44
CA ALA A 373 -14.50 4.45 3.90
C ALA A 373 -13.69 5.19 4.98
N LYS A 374 -14.36 5.75 6.00
CA LYS A 374 -13.71 6.50 7.08
C LYS A 374 -12.79 5.62 7.93
N GLU A 375 -13.25 4.44 8.33
CA GLU A 375 -12.45 3.48 9.11
C GLU A 375 -11.21 3.02 8.33
N ILE A 376 -11.40 2.72 7.04
CA ILE A 376 -10.29 2.38 6.15
C ILE A 376 -9.27 3.52 6.08
N LEU A 377 -9.75 4.76 5.93
CA LEU A 377 -8.88 5.93 5.84
C LEU A 377 -8.18 6.22 7.18
N ASP A 378 -8.84 6.01 8.32
CA ASP A 378 -8.27 6.24 9.64
C ASP A 378 -7.00 5.37 9.86
N VAL A 379 -7.00 4.14 9.36
CA VAL A 379 -5.83 3.24 9.40
C VAL A 379 -4.77 3.62 8.36
N ASN A 380 -5.19 4.07 7.17
CA ASN A 380 -4.32 4.16 5.99
C ASN A 380 -3.79 5.57 5.66
N LEU A 381 -4.34 6.63 6.26
CA LEU A 381 -3.99 8.01 5.88
C LEU A 381 -2.51 8.34 6.13
N ILE A 382 -1.93 7.90 7.25
CA ILE A 382 -0.50 8.07 7.53
C ILE A 382 0.37 7.31 6.51
N PRO A 383 0.10 6.02 6.22
CA PRO A 383 0.75 5.31 5.11
C PRO A 383 0.67 6.05 3.77
N PHE A 384 -0.47 6.64 3.40
CA PHE A 384 -0.60 7.46 2.19
C PHE A 384 0.30 8.71 2.22
N ILE A 385 0.31 9.45 3.33
CA ILE A 385 1.16 10.63 3.51
C ILE A 385 2.63 10.24 3.31
N HIS A 386 3.07 9.20 4.02
CA HIS A 386 4.44 8.69 3.90
C HIS A 386 4.75 8.29 2.46
N LYS A 387 3.85 7.55 1.81
CA LYS A 387 4.05 7.11 0.43
C LYS A 387 4.26 8.27 -0.54
N ILE A 388 3.40 9.30 -0.50
CA ILE A 388 3.52 10.47 -1.39
C ILE A 388 4.84 11.22 -1.18
N THR A 389 5.30 11.37 0.08
CA THR A 389 6.59 12.04 0.37
C THR A 389 7.80 11.31 -0.22
N HIS A 390 7.67 10.02 -0.52
CA HIS A 390 8.74 9.15 -1.03
C HIS A 390 8.62 8.79 -2.52
N ILE A 391 7.54 9.18 -3.22
CA ILE A 391 7.46 9.04 -4.68
C ILE A 391 8.62 9.83 -5.33
N LYS A 392 9.26 9.25 -6.35
CA LYS A 392 10.42 9.82 -7.06
C LYS A 392 10.03 11.02 -7.95
N ASN A 393 9.60 12.11 -7.32
CA ASN A 393 9.31 13.39 -7.94
C ASN A 393 10.19 14.50 -7.33
N GLY A 394 10.25 15.68 -7.96
CA GLY A 394 10.86 16.86 -7.35
C GLY A 394 10.09 17.35 -6.10
N PRO A 395 10.72 18.12 -5.19
CA PRO A 395 10.10 18.57 -3.94
C PRO A 395 8.78 19.32 -4.14
N SER A 396 8.72 20.21 -5.13
CA SER A 396 7.51 20.98 -5.47
C SER A 396 6.35 20.08 -5.90
N MET A 397 6.61 19.06 -6.72
CA MET A 397 5.60 18.10 -7.15
C MET A 397 5.11 17.23 -5.98
N ARG A 398 6.01 16.80 -5.08
CA ARG A 398 5.59 16.08 -3.87
C ARG A 398 4.71 16.94 -2.97
N SER A 399 5.05 18.22 -2.85
CA SER A 399 4.28 19.20 -2.10
C SER A 399 2.88 19.38 -2.69
N ALA A 400 2.76 19.54 -4.01
CA ALA A 400 1.48 19.62 -4.71
C ALA A 400 0.65 18.33 -4.54
N ASN A 401 1.28 17.15 -4.65
CA ASN A 401 0.61 15.87 -4.43
C ASN A 401 0.09 15.71 -2.99
N LEU A 402 0.85 16.17 -1.98
CA LEU A 402 0.38 16.20 -0.60
C LEU A 402 -0.79 17.17 -0.41
N CYS A 403 -0.79 18.34 -1.05
CA CYS A 403 -1.94 19.25 -1.03
C CYS A 403 -3.19 18.57 -1.60
N SER A 404 -3.05 17.84 -2.70
CA SER A 404 -4.14 17.06 -3.29
C SER A 404 -4.64 15.98 -2.33
N LEU A 405 -3.73 15.24 -1.68
CA LEU A 405 -4.10 14.25 -0.66
C LEU A 405 -4.82 14.90 0.52
N TYR A 406 -4.32 16.02 1.05
CA TYR A 406 -4.95 16.75 2.14
C TYR A 406 -6.38 17.18 1.79
N ARG A 407 -6.57 17.73 0.59
CA ARG A 407 -7.90 18.15 0.11
C ARG A 407 -8.86 16.95 -0.02
N MET A 408 -8.38 15.84 -0.56
CA MET A 408 -9.19 14.62 -0.67
C MET A 408 -9.53 14.07 0.72
N ALA A 409 -8.54 13.94 1.60
CA ALA A 409 -8.71 13.43 2.96
C ALA A 409 -9.66 14.29 3.79
N SER A 410 -9.49 15.63 3.79
CA SER A 410 -10.35 16.54 4.56
C SER A 410 -11.83 16.44 4.18
N ALA A 411 -12.15 16.15 2.92
CA ALA A 411 -13.53 15.92 2.49
C ALA A 411 -14.19 14.73 3.21
N PHE A 412 -13.44 13.73 3.66
CA PHE A 412 -13.97 12.59 4.44
C PHE A 412 -14.29 12.92 5.90
N TYR A 413 -13.74 14.01 6.44
CA TYR A 413 -13.86 14.39 7.85
C TYR A 413 -14.64 15.72 8.05
N GLY A 414 -15.34 16.21 7.02
CA GLY A 414 -16.08 17.47 7.11
C GLY A 414 -15.16 18.69 7.13
N ASP A 415 -14.21 18.73 6.20
CA ASP A 415 -13.24 19.81 5.94
C ASP A 415 -12.15 20.04 6.99
N LYS A 416 -12.28 19.49 8.20
CA LYS A 416 -11.23 19.54 9.23
C LYS A 416 -10.71 18.16 9.54
N LEU A 417 -9.39 18.01 9.55
CA LEU A 417 -8.76 16.74 9.88
C LEU A 417 -8.60 16.59 11.39
N PRO A 418 -8.71 15.36 11.94
CA PRO A 418 -8.29 15.06 13.30
C PRO A 418 -6.82 15.41 13.55
N ASP A 419 -6.50 15.88 14.77
CA ASP A 419 -5.18 16.38 15.18
C ASP A 419 -4.01 15.44 14.81
N LYS A 420 -4.19 14.13 14.98
CA LYS A 420 -3.22 13.09 14.59
C LYS A 420 -2.81 13.20 13.11
N TYR A 421 -3.77 13.41 12.21
CA TYR A 421 -3.51 13.48 10.77
C TYR A 421 -2.99 14.84 10.36
N SER A 422 -3.54 15.94 10.91
CA SER A 422 -3.03 17.29 10.67
C SER A 422 -1.56 17.41 11.09
N LYS A 423 -1.18 16.82 12.23
CA LYS A 423 0.22 16.73 12.66
C LYS A 423 1.11 15.98 11.68
N ALA A 424 0.64 14.85 11.14
CA ALA A 424 1.38 14.10 10.12
C ALA A 424 1.60 14.93 8.85
N PHE A 425 0.56 15.61 8.35
CA PHE A 425 0.69 16.53 7.21
C PHE A 425 1.64 17.68 7.49
N LEU A 426 1.57 18.32 8.66
CA LEU A 426 2.49 19.39 9.05
C LEU A 426 3.95 18.95 9.01
N LEU A 427 4.26 17.77 9.55
CA LEU A 427 5.61 17.22 9.52
C LEU A 427 6.09 16.95 8.09
N SER A 428 5.21 16.43 7.23
CA SER A 428 5.55 16.19 5.82
C SER A 428 5.73 17.48 5.02
N PHE A 429 4.91 18.51 5.25
CA PHE A 429 5.09 19.82 4.63
C PHE A 429 6.32 20.56 5.16
N ALA A 430 6.69 20.36 6.43
CA ALA A 430 7.93 20.89 6.99
C ALA A 430 9.17 20.28 6.30
N ASP A 431 9.19 18.97 6.04
CA ASP A 431 10.26 18.34 5.26
C ASP A 431 10.39 18.94 3.85
N LEU A 432 9.28 19.33 3.24
CA LEU A 432 9.22 19.93 1.90
C LEU A 432 9.32 21.47 1.90
N LYS A 433 9.39 22.10 3.08
CA LYS A 433 9.44 23.56 3.28
C LYS A 433 8.25 24.31 2.66
N ASN A 434 7.06 23.71 2.67
CA ASN A 434 5.83 24.37 2.23
C ASN A 434 5.19 25.17 3.38
N TYR A 435 5.71 26.37 3.63
CA TYR A 435 5.25 27.24 4.72
C TYR A 435 3.78 27.66 4.59
N VAL A 436 3.30 27.89 3.37
CA VAL A 436 1.91 28.29 3.09
C VAL A 436 0.94 27.23 3.60
N MET A 437 1.20 25.96 3.26
CA MET A 437 0.29 24.88 3.62
C MET A 437 0.39 24.54 5.11
N MET A 438 1.58 24.68 5.71
CA MET A 438 1.72 24.60 7.16
C MET A 438 0.88 25.67 7.89
N ALA A 439 0.96 26.93 7.46
CA ALA A 439 0.20 28.02 8.07
C ALA A 439 -1.30 27.82 7.90
N THR A 440 -1.73 27.39 6.70
CA THR A 440 -3.13 27.09 6.41
C THR A 440 -3.68 25.98 7.30
N ILE A 441 -2.93 24.88 7.49
CA ILE A 441 -3.33 23.78 8.39
C ILE A 441 -3.42 24.27 9.84
N MET A 442 -2.42 25.01 10.33
CA MET A 442 -2.42 25.55 11.70
C MET A 442 -3.55 26.56 11.97
N LYS A 443 -3.99 27.30 10.95
CA LYS A 443 -5.10 28.26 11.06
C LYS A 443 -6.47 27.56 10.94
N LYS A 444 -6.58 26.56 10.07
CA LYS A 444 -7.86 25.89 9.76
C LYS A 444 -8.21 24.78 10.76
N ASP A 445 -7.24 23.94 11.08
CA ASP A 445 -7.41 22.78 11.96
C ASP A 445 -7.04 23.17 13.39
N ILE A 446 -7.81 22.70 14.38
CA ILE A 446 -7.50 22.91 15.80
C ILE A 446 -6.45 21.87 16.18
N ILE A 447 -5.18 22.30 16.24
CA ILE A 447 -4.03 21.41 16.47
C ILE A 447 -3.44 21.69 17.84
N ALA A 448 -3.31 20.64 18.66
CA ALA A 448 -2.63 20.74 19.95
C ALA A 448 -1.11 20.69 19.73
N ILE A 449 -0.47 21.86 19.67
CA ILE A 449 0.97 21.97 19.45
C ILE A 449 1.70 21.78 20.79
N SER A 450 2.32 20.62 20.99
CA SER A 450 3.25 20.40 22.10
C SER A 450 4.66 20.92 21.76
N SER A 451 5.44 21.23 22.80
CA SER A 451 6.84 21.64 22.67
C SER A 451 7.68 20.63 21.85
N ASP A 452 7.52 19.33 22.10
CA ASP A 452 8.27 18.28 21.38
C ASP A 452 7.88 18.18 19.90
N PHE A 453 6.58 18.36 19.61
CA PHE A 453 6.09 18.38 18.25
C PHE A 453 6.66 19.59 17.49
N PHE A 454 6.66 20.76 18.13
CA PHE A 454 7.23 21.99 17.58
C PHE A 454 8.74 21.85 17.31
N LYS A 455 9.49 21.28 18.25
CA LYS A 455 10.92 20.97 18.08
C LYS A 455 11.16 20.03 16.87
N THR A 456 10.26 19.06 16.67
CA THR A 456 10.33 18.15 15.52
C THR A 456 10.14 18.92 14.20
N ILE A 457 9.17 19.84 14.13
CA ILE A 457 8.97 20.72 12.97
C ILE A 457 10.25 21.52 12.69
N LEU A 458 10.82 22.19 13.69
CA LEU A 458 12.04 22.99 13.53
C LEU A 458 13.23 22.17 13.02
N SER A 459 13.41 20.96 13.58
CA SER A 459 14.49 20.07 13.15
C SER A 459 14.38 19.66 11.67
N LYS A 460 13.15 19.53 11.15
CA LYS A 460 12.90 19.22 9.74
C LYS A 460 13.19 20.41 8.83
N LEU A 461 12.84 21.62 9.26
CA LEU A 461 13.17 22.85 8.56
C LEU A 461 14.69 23.10 8.48
N GLU A 462 15.42 22.72 9.53
CA GLU A 462 16.88 22.85 9.66
C GLU A 462 17.68 21.93 8.73
N LYS A 463 17.14 20.76 8.35
CA LYS A 463 17.87 19.78 7.51
C LYS A 463 18.34 20.44 6.20
N LYS A 464 19.66 20.62 6.07
CA LYS A 464 20.34 21.08 4.84
C LYS A 464 20.44 19.93 3.85
N GLN A 465 19.57 19.93 2.84
CA GLN A 465 19.87 19.74 1.41
C GLN A 465 18.60 19.42 0.61
N LEU A 466 18.40 20.16 -0.47
CA LEU A 466 18.03 19.66 -1.80
C LEU A 466 18.62 20.70 -2.77
N LYS A 467 19.72 20.36 -3.45
CA LYS A 467 20.48 21.25 -4.37
C LYS A 467 19.64 21.77 -5.57
N ASN A 468 18.35 21.44 -5.64
CA ASN A 468 17.46 21.68 -6.79
C ASN A 468 16.17 22.43 -6.41
N ILE A 469 16.09 23.08 -5.25
CA ILE A 469 14.98 24.02 -4.99
C ILE A 469 15.47 25.37 -5.53
N PRO A 470 14.89 25.91 -6.62
CA PRO A 470 15.26 27.23 -7.10
C PRO A 470 15.07 28.23 -5.96
N SER A 471 16.16 28.88 -5.57
CA SER A 471 16.21 29.92 -4.54
C SER A 471 15.62 31.25 -5.03
N SER A 472 14.73 31.21 -6.02
CA SER A 472 14.30 32.37 -6.80
C SER A 472 12.79 32.34 -7.00
N ILE A 473 12.04 32.60 -5.94
CA ILE A 473 10.73 33.24 -6.04
C ILE A 473 10.73 34.32 -4.95
N GLU A 474 11.01 35.55 -5.35
CA GLU A 474 10.74 36.75 -4.53
C GLU A 474 9.26 36.67 -4.09
N GLY A 475 9.02 36.53 -2.78
CA GLY A 475 7.70 36.26 -2.20
C GLY A 475 7.65 35.09 -1.20
N CYS A 476 8.61 34.17 -1.25
CA CYS A 476 8.72 33.06 -0.26
C CYS A 476 8.95 33.53 1.18
N ASP A 477 9.59 34.70 1.36
CA ASP A 477 9.88 35.24 2.69
C ASP A 477 8.61 35.75 3.40
N LEU A 478 7.61 36.24 2.67
CA LEU A 478 6.35 36.72 3.27
C LEU A 478 5.53 35.58 3.90
N PHE A 479 5.46 34.42 3.25
CA PHE A 479 4.76 33.26 3.80
C PHE A 479 5.51 32.61 4.95
N LYS A 480 6.84 32.65 4.89
CA LYS A 480 7.68 32.26 6.02
C LYS A 480 7.46 33.21 7.20
N VAL A 481 7.41 34.52 6.95
CA VAL A 481 7.07 35.52 7.96
C VAL A 481 5.70 35.21 8.58
N ASP A 482 4.63 35.05 7.79
CA ASP A 482 3.29 34.78 8.33
C ASP A 482 3.22 33.48 9.15
N LEU A 483 3.84 32.39 8.69
CA LEU A 483 3.92 31.16 9.48
C LEU A 483 4.60 31.43 10.83
N PHE A 484 5.74 32.12 10.82
CA PHE A 484 6.52 32.34 12.02
C PHE A 484 5.84 33.33 12.98
N THR A 485 5.33 34.46 12.47
CA THR A 485 4.72 35.52 13.30
C THR A 485 3.32 35.14 13.77
N SER A 486 2.50 34.57 12.89
CA SER A 486 1.07 34.38 13.14
C SER A 486 0.76 32.99 13.72
N CYS A 487 1.56 31.97 13.40
CA CYS A 487 1.28 30.60 13.81
C CYS A 487 2.30 30.04 14.81
N MET A 488 3.59 30.38 14.70
CA MET A 488 4.63 29.79 15.55
C MET A 488 4.97 30.63 16.79
N LEU A 489 5.02 31.96 16.65
CA LEU A 489 5.34 32.88 17.73
C LEU A 489 4.36 32.82 18.93
N PRO A 490 3.05 32.59 18.76
CA PRO A 490 2.14 32.42 19.90
C PRO A 490 2.54 31.27 20.83
N PHE A 491 3.27 30.27 20.34
CA PHE A 491 3.75 29.13 21.12
C PHE A 491 5.18 29.32 21.63
N TYR A 492 5.87 30.37 21.23
CA TYR A 492 7.31 30.59 21.49
C TYR A 492 7.67 30.55 22.97
N PHE A 493 6.83 31.13 23.83
CA PHE A 493 7.06 31.16 25.27
C PHE A 493 6.87 29.82 25.97
N SER A 494 6.13 28.89 25.34
CA SER A 494 5.96 27.52 25.85
C SER A 494 7.11 26.60 25.48
N LEU A 495 8.11 27.10 24.73
CA LEU A 495 9.21 26.29 24.23
C LEU A 495 10.37 26.20 25.23
N PRO A 496 11.01 25.02 25.34
CA PRO A 496 12.26 24.89 26.07
C PRO A 496 13.37 25.66 25.35
N LEU A 497 14.35 26.12 26.12
CA LEU A 497 15.50 26.90 25.66
C LEU A 497 16.10 26.38 24.34
N LYS A 498 16.33 25.06 24.22
CA LYS A 498 16.90 24.46 23.01
C LYS A 498 16.05 24.70 21.75
N ALA A 499 14.72 24.64 21.86
CA ALA A 499 13.81 24.88 20.75
C ALA A 499 13.70 26.37 20.41
N LYS A 500 13.74 27.26 21.42
CA LYS A 500 13.87 28.72 21.21
C LYS A 500 15.12 29.06 20.41
N LEU A 501 16.26 28.47 20.79
CA LEU A 501 17.54 28.65 20.10
C LEU A 501 17.53 28.13 18.65
N GLN A 502 16.83 27.01 18.39
CA GLN A 502 16.62 26.50 17.03
C GLN A 502 15.74 27.44 16.20
N LEU A 503 14.66 27.96 16.78
CA LEU A 503 13.78 28.93 16.13
C LEU A 503 14.57 30.17 15.68
N ILE A 504 15.46 30.68 16.55
CA ILE A 504 16.32 31.84 16.27
C ILE A 504 17.19 31.59 15.04
N SER A 505 17.75 30.39 14.89
CA SER A 505 18.55 30.02 13.71
C SER A 505 17.77 30.08 12.39
N GLN A 506 16.44 29.94 12.45
CA GLN A 506 15.56 29.97 11.28
C GLN A 506 15.08 31.39 10.92
N MET A 507 15.34 32.39 11.76
CA MET A 507 14.95 33.79 11.51
C MET A 507 15.84 34.36 10.41
N LYS A 508 15.24 34.68 9.26
CA LYS A 508 15.98 35.20 8.10
C LYS A 508 15.54 36.59 7.67
N THR A 509 14.51 37.13 8.30
CA THR A 509 13.97 38.44 7.98
C THR A 509 14.01 39.33 9.20
N LYS A 510 14.23 40.62 8.97
CA LYS A 510 14.29 41.65 10.01
C LYS A 510 13.01 41.68 10.83
N LEU A 511 11.86 41.58 10.17
CA LEU A 511 10.54 41.59 10.83
C LEU A 511 10.37 40.46 11.85
N ILE A 512 10.75 39.23 11.53
CA ILE A 512 10.64 38.09 12.48
C ILE A 512 11.55 38.33 13.69
N LEU A 513 12.79 38.77 13.44
CA LEU A 513 13.76 39.03 14.49
C LEU A 513 13.27 40.13 15.44
N VAL A 514 12.79 41.25 14.91
CA VAL A 514 12.22 42.37 15.68
C VAL A 514 11.03 41.90 16.51
N THR A 515 10.15 41.07 15.95
CA THR A 515 8.94 40.60 16.63
C THR A 515 9.29 39.68 17.81
N VAL A 516 10.25 38.76 17.62
CA VAL A 516 10.73 37.88 18.70
C VAL A 516 11.47 38.67 19.77
N LEU A 517 12.32 39.63 19.37
CA LEU A 517 13.05 40.48 20.29
C LEU A 517 12.09 41.30 21.17
N LYS A 518 11.03 41.87 20.57
CA LYS A 518 9.96 42.55 21.32
C LYS A 518 9.22 41.60 22.26
N ALA A 519 8.99 40.36 21.84
CA ALA A 519 8.32 39.34 22.63
C ALA A 519 9.14 38.94 23.87
N GLU A 520 10.44 38.68 23.73
CA GLU A 520 11.34 38.39 24.87
C GLU A 520 11.47 39.59 25.82
N LEU A 521 11.62 40.81 25.29
CA LEU A 521 11.72 42.03 26.11
C LEU A 521 10.41 42.44 26.80
N ALA A 522 9.27 41.84 26.44
CA ALA A 522 8.01 42.06 27.12
C ALA A 522 7.88 41.18 28.38
N GLN A 523 8.72 40.16 28.56
CA GLN A 523 8.75 39.30 29.75
C GLN A 523 9.72 39.87 30.79
N THR A 524 9.25 40.83 31.59
CA THR A 524 10.06 41.50 32.62
C THR A 524 10.44 40.62 33.81
N GLU A 525 9.78 39.49 34.04
CA GLU A 525 9.97 38.65 35.24
C GLU A 525 10.81 37.38 35.01
N ASN A 526 11.06 36.97 33.75
CA ASN A 526 11.82 35.76 33.40
C ASN A 526 12.67 35.97 32.13
N LEU A 527 13.51 37.01 32.14
CA LEU A 527 14.40 37.34 31.03
C LEU A 527 15.49 36.26 30.85
N GLU A 528 15.36 35.44 29.80
CA GLU A 528 16.39 34.47 29.42
C GLU A 528 17.51 35.17 28.62
N LEU A 529 18.47 35.77 29.33
CA LEU A 529 19.60 36.53 28.75
C LEU A 529 20.39 35.75 27.68
N ASP A 530 20.50 34.42 27.81
CA ASP A 530 21.13 33.54 26.82
C ASP A 530 20.39 33.52 25.46
N VAL A 531 19.06 33.59 25.50
CA VAL A 531 18.22 33.66 24.29
C VAL A 531 18.42 35.00 23.61
N ILE A 532 18.37 36.10 24.37
CA ILE A 532 18.60 37.46 23.86
C ILE A 532 19.99 37.60 23.24
N ARG A 533 21.03 37.09 23.92
CA ARG A 533 22.40 37.05 23.40
C ARG A 533 22.46 36.35 22.05
N LYS A 534 21.79 35.20 21.91
CA LYS A 534 21.72 34.45 20.66
C LYS A 534 20.93 35.17 19.56
N ILE A 535 19.83 35.86 19.90
CA ILE A 535 19.07 36.69 18.96
C ILE A 535 19.97 37.80 18.40
N LEU A 536 20.68 38.52 19.27
CA LEU A 536 21.56 39.62 18.88
C LEU A 536 22.75 39.13 18.04
N VAL A 537 23.45 38.07 18.47
CA VAL A 537 24.56 37.48 17.70
C VAL A 537 24.08 37.01 16.31
N HIS A 538 22.91 36.38 16.22
CA HIS A 538 22.33 35.96 14.94
C HIS A 538 21.92 37.15 14.07
N GLY A 539 21.31 38.17 14.67
CA GLY A 539 20.92 39.40 14.00
C GLY A 539 22.11 40.17 13.42
N LEU A 540 23.18 40.33 14.20
CA LEU A 540 24.44 40.95 13.77
C LEU A 540 25.10 40.14 12.65
N SER A 541 25.16 38.81 12.79
CA SER A 541 25.82 37.94 11.81
C SER A 541 25.13 37.89 10.44
N ASN A 542 23.85 38.29 10.36
CA ASN A 542 23.04 38.24 9.14
C ASN A 542 22.52 39.63 8.70
N ASP A 543 23.02 40.72 9.29
CA ASP A 543 22.59 42.11 9.01
C ASP A 543 21.07 42.35 9.15
N LEU A 544 20.49 41.78 10.21
CA LEU A 544 19.03 41.82 10.44
C LEU A 544 18.58 42.86 11.48
N LEU A 545 19.51 43.57 12.11
CA LEU A 545 19.22 44.48 13.24
C LEU A 545 18.94 45.93 12.83
N SER A 546 19.18 46.29 11.57
CA SER A 546 19.06 47.66 11.08
C SER A 546 17.64 48.25 11.17
N ASP A 547 16.60 47.41 11.25
CA ASP A 547 15.19 47.86 11.30
C ASP A 547 14.56 47.70 12.70
N VAL A 548 15.38 47.49 13.74
CA VAL A 548 14.90 47.43 15.13
C VAL A 548 14.52 48.84 15.61
N PRO A 549 13.27 49.08 16.09
CA PRO A 549 12.84 50.41 16.51
C PRO A 549 13.71 50.98 17.65
N ALA A 550 13.93 52.30 17.64
CA ALA A 550 14.68 53.01 18.70
C ALA A 550 14.17 52.68 20.11
N SER A 551 12.84 52.59 20.28
CA SER A 551 12.20 52.23 21.55
C SER A 551 12.61 50.86 22.11
N VAL A 552 13.11 49.95 21.28
CA VAL A 552 13.63 48.64 21.69
C VAL A 552 15.09 48.77 22.15
N TRP A 553 15.89 49.59 21.46
CA TRP A 553 17.27 49.89 21.83
C TRP A 553 17.38 50.67 23.13
N ASP A 554 16.43 51.59 23.38
CA ASP A 554 16.37 52.36 24.63
C ASP A 554 16.21 51.45 25.87
N LYS A 555 15.53 50.31 25.72
CA LYS A 555 15.46 49.30 26.80
C LYS A 555 16.78 48.56 27.02
N PHE A 556 17.52 48.27 25.94
CA PHE A 556 18.85 47.63 26.05
C PHE A 556 19.89 48.55 26.69
N THR A 557 19.81 49.85 26.45
CA THR A 557 20.77 50.82 26.98
C THR A 557 20.45 51.24 28.41
N ALA A 558 19.16 51.25 28.79
CA ALA A 558 18.70 51.56 30.14
C ALA A 558 18.94 50.43 31.16
N ASP A 559 18.95 49.17 30.72
CA ASP A 559 19.18 48.00 31.58
C ASP A 559 20.65 47.56 31.54
N THR A 560 21.30 47.53 32.71
CA THR A 560 22.72 47.22 32.84
C THR A 560 23.10 45.81 32.39
N GLU A 561 22.22 44.82 32.61
CA GLU A 561 22.48 43.43 32.21
C GLU A 561 22.30 43.26 30.71
N LEU A 562 21.25 43.82 30.13
CA LEU A 562 21.02 43.79 28.67
C LEU A 562 22.09 44.56 27.89
N ASN A 563 22.58 45.67 28.41
CA ASN A 563 23.69 46.45 27.82
C ASN A 563 24.98 45.62 27.80
N SER A 564 25.23 44.81 28.84
CA SER A 564 26.38 43.90 28.88
C SER A 564 26.30 42.82 27.79
N VAL A 565 25.11 42.25 27.56
CA VAL A 565 24.85 41.25 26.52
C VAL A 565 25.06 41.82 25.12
N LEU A 566 24.63 43.07 24.89
CA LEU A 566 24.84 43.77 23.61
C LEU A 566 26.34 43.92 23.31
N ARG A 567 27.11 44.46 24.25
CA ARG A 567 28.58 44.65 24.13
C ARG A 567 29.33 43.33 23.93
N GLU A 568 28.88 42.25 24.56
CA GLU A 568 29.46 40.91 24.35
C GLU A 568 29.15 40.36 22.95
N SER A 569 27.92 40.56 22.45
CA SER A 569 27.51 40.09 21.13
C SER A 569 28.30 40.77 19.98
N GLU A 570 28.63 42.06 20.14
CA GLU A 570 29.48 42.82 19.22
C GLU A 570 30.91 42.26 19.17
N LYS A 571 31.50 41.96 20.33
CA LYS A 571 32.85 41.36 20.45
C LYS A 571 32.93 39.97 19.80
N VAL A 572 31.92 39.13 20.00
CA VAL A 572 31.86 37.77 19.42
C VAL A 572 31.77 37.80 17.89
N THR A 573 31.06 38.78 17.34
CA THR A 573 30.89 38.90 15.89
C THR A 573 32.15 39.46 15.23
N ALA A 574 32.81 40.44 15.86
CA ALA A 574 34.10 40.97 15.43
C ALA A 574 35.21 39.89 15.39
N GLN A 575 35.25 38.98 16.38
CA GLN A 575 36.17 37.84 16.40
C GLN A 575 35.87 36.77 15.34
N LYS A 576 34.61 36.62 14.91
CA LYS A 576 34.25 35.69 13.82
C LYS A 576 34.56 36.26 12.44
N GLN A 577 34.44 37.57 12.26
CA GLN A 577 34.80 38.24 11.02
C GLN A 577 36.31 38.22 10.79
N SER A 578 37.13 38.45 11.83
CA SER A 578 38.60 38.36 11.72
C SER A 578 39.13 36.95 11.43
N LYS A 579 38.43 35.89 11.85
CA LYS A 579 38.77 34.49 11.53
C LYS A 579 38.34 34.03 10.13
N LYS A 580 37.50 34.79 9.42
CA LYS A 580 37.10 34.50 8.02
C LYS A 580 38.00 35.18 6.99
N THR A 581 38.90 36.06 7.43
CA THR A 581 39.80 36.86 6.59
C THR A 581 41.24 36.30 6.53
N ILE A 582 41.41 35.02 6.87
CA ILE A 582 42.69 34.28 6.74
C ILE A 582 42.52 33.18 5.72
#